data_AF-A0A3S3SG78-F1
#
_entry.id   AF-A0A3S3SG78-F1
#
_cell.length_a   1.000
_cell.length_b   1.000
_cell.length_c   1.000
_cell.angle_alpha   90.00
_cell.angle_beta   90.00
_cell.angle_gamma   90.00
#
_symmetry.space_group_name_H-M   'P 1'
#
loop_
_entity.id
_entity.type
_entity.pdbx_description
1 polymer ?
#
loop_
_entity_poly.entity_id
_entity_poly.type
_entity_poly.pdbx_seq_one_letter_code
_entity_poly.pdbx_strand_id
1 'polypeptide(L)'
;MEDIKALNKACNNKIAFDNQSDSDSSPNVFDARIEDGKLNYDKKWFHRGQPVLIKSKDGSEFNAVLASIGNSEIWLKKTTDNSKFRIFLSNLQKGKFTLQRRAS
;
A
#
# COMPACT_ATOMS: atom_id res chain seq x y z
N MET A 1 0.52 16.97 44.09
CA MET A 1 -0.83 17.22 43.56
C MET A 1 -0.81 18.62 42.96
N GLU A 2 -0.99 18.90 41.67
CA GLU A 2 -1.37 18.16 40.45
C GLU A 2 -0.85 19.00 39.24
N ASP A 3 -0.75 18.55 37.98
CA ASP A 3 -1.01 17.29 37.27
C ASP A 3 -0.08 17.27 36.03
N ILE A 4 0.32 16.10 35.52
CA ILE A 4 1.09 15.98 34.26
C ILE A 4 0.11 15.60 33.15
N LYS A 5 -0.43 16.60 32.43
CA LYS A 5 -1.23 16.34 31.22
C LYS A 5 -0.35 16.05 30.01
N ALA A 6 -0.06 14.77 29.83
CA ALA A 6 0.63 14.25 28.66
C ALA A 6 -0.30 14.08 27.44
N LEU A 7 0.32 13.85 26.28
CA LEU A 7 -0.23 13.19 25.08
C LEU A 7 -1.28 13.95 24.24
N ASN A 8 -0.80 14.81 23.33
CA ASN A 8 -1.38 14.86 21.99
C ASN A 8 -0.82 13.69 21.16
N LYS A 9 -1.68 12.75 20.78
CA LYS A 9 -1.30 11.52 20.09
C LYS A 9 -1.16 11.74 18.59
N ALA A 10 -0.12 11.14 18.00
CA ALA A 10 0.26 11.23 16.58
C ALA A 10 -0.94 11.05 15.61
N CYS A 11 -0.97 11.76 14.49
CA CYS A 11 -0.20 11.32 13.31
C CYS A 11 0.49 12.47 12.53
N ASN A 12 1.78 12.68 12.81
CA ASN A 12 2.69 13.28 11.83
C ASN A 12 2.81 12.33 10.62
N ASN A 13 2.55 12.82 9.41
CA ASN A 13 3.13 12.27 8.18
C ASN A 13 3.38 13.38 7.16
N LYS A 14 4.14 14.39 7.60
CA LYS A 14 4.92 15.28 6.73
C LYS A 14 6.04 14.46 6.08
N ILE A 15 5.69 13.70 5.04
CA ILE A 15 6.68 13.10 4.15
C ILE A 15 7.20 14.22 3.26
N ALA A 16 8.33 14.80 3.67
CA ALA A 16 9.15 15.57 2.77
C ALA A 16 9.56 14.64 1.62
N PHE A 17 9.20 15.01 0.38
CA PHE A 17 9.84 14.46 -0.80
C PHE A 17 11.18 15.18 -0.96
N ASP A 18 12.22 14.66 -0.33
CA ASP A 18 13.59 15.05 -0.62
C ASP A 18 14.45 13.79 -0.82
N ASN A 19 15.11 13.77 -1.98
CA ASN A 19 16.26 12.96 -2.40
C ASN A 19 16.41 11.51 -1.91
N GLN A 20 16.42 10.59 -2.89
CA GLN A 20 17.44 9.55 -2.89
C GLN A 20 18.02 9.41 -4.30
N SER A 21 19.18 10.05 -4.51
CA SER A 21 20.03 9.84 -5.67
C SER A 21 20.87 8.58 -5.51
N ASP A 22 21.29 8.04 -6.66
CA ASP A 22 22.42 7.13 -6.87
C ASP A 22 22.39 5.68 -6.34
N SER A 23 22.57 4.79 -7.32
CA SER A 23 23.28 3.49 -7.26
C SER A 23 22.86 2.45 -6.22
N ASP A 24 22.06 1.47 -6.66
CA ASP A 24 22.62 0.14 -6.96
C ASP A 24 21.82 -0.59 -8.05
N SER A 25 22.51 -1.45 -8.82
CA SER A 25 21.95 -2.19 -9.95
C SER A 25 21.19 -3.44 -9.52
N SER A 26 19.99 -3.25 -8.96
CA SER A 26 19.04 -4.35 -8.73
C SER A 26 17.83 -4.20 -9.66
N PRO A 27 17.33 -5.28 -10.30
CA PRO A 27 16.07 -5.21 -11.02
C PRO A 27 14.95 -4.76 -10.07
N ASN A 28 13.94 -4.04 -10.58
CA ASN A 28 12.80 -3.53 -9.81
C ASN A 28 11.92 -4.69 -9.26
N VAL A 29 12.46 -5.42 -8.29
CA VAL A 29 11.76 -6.41 -7.48
C VAL A 29 10.97 -5.61 -6.46
N PHE A 30 9.68 -5.49 -6.72
CA PHE A 30 8.78 -4.81 -5.81
C PHE A 30 8.69 -5.63 -4.51
N ASP A 31 9.28 -5.10 -3.44
CA ASP A 31 9.24 -5.74 -2.13
C ASP A 31 7.79 -5.81 -1.66
N ALA A 32 7.23 -7.02 -1.72
CA ALA A 32 5.82 -7.30 -1.49
C ALA A 32 5.69 -8.61 -0.72
N ARG A 33 5.18 -8.53 0.51
CA ARG A 33 4.94 -9.67 1.41
C ARG A 33 3.62 -9.48 2.16
N ILE A 34 2.97 -10.57 2.54
CA ILE A 34 1.79 -10.54 3.40
C ILE A 34 2.12 -11.24 4.70
N GLU A 35 1.73 -10.62 5.82
CA GLU A 35 2.03 -11.10 7.16
C GLU A 35 0.91 -10.64 8.11
N ASP A 36 0.38 -11.53 8.93
CA ASP A 36 -0.65 -11.20 9.94
C ASP A 36 -1.87 -10.42 9.37
N GLY A 37 -2.30 -10.78 8.15
CA GLY A 37 -3.40 -10.10 7.45
C GLY A 37 -3.10 -8.66 7.02
N LYS A 38 -1.83 -8.25 6.99
CA LYS A 38 -1.34 -6.94 6.52
C LYS A 38 -0.47 -7.14 5.29
N LEU A 39 -0.63 -6.29 4.29
CA LEU A 39 0.23 -6.28 3.11
C LEU A 39 1.37 -5.30 3.37
N ASN A 40 2.61 -5.76 3.33
CA ASN A 40 3.75 -4.89 3.16
C ASN A 40 4.04 -4.77 1.65
N TYR A 41 4.10 -3.55 1.15
CA TYR A 41 4.45 -3.25 -0.23
C TYR A 41 5.28 -1.97 -0.25
N ASP A 42 6.42 -1.96 -0.95
CA ASP A 42 7.31 -0.78 -1.02
C ASP A 42 7.70 -0.26 0.38
N LYS A 43 8.11 -1.19 1.26
CA LYS A 43 8.44 -0.97 2.69
C LYS A 43 7.31 -0.37 3.54
N LYS A 44 6.09 -0.24 3.00
CA LYS A 44 4.92 0.35 3.67
C LYS A 44 3.89 -0.72 3.99
N TRP A 45 3.35 -0.67 5.20
CA TRP A 45 2.26 -1.55 5.61
C TRP A 45 0.90 -0.96 5.21
N PHE A 46 0.03 -1.83 4.70
CA PHE A 46 -1.33 -1.54 4.27
C PHE A 46 -2.32 -2.43 5.00
N HIS A 47 -3.54 -1.91 5.20
CA HIS A 47 -4.58 -2.55 5.99
C HIS A 47 -5.91 -2.65 5.23
N ARG A 48 -6.78 -3.58 5.65
CA ARG A 48 -8.18 -3.62 5.18
C ARG A 48 -8.89 -2.29 5.48
N GLY A 49 -9.78 -1.88 4.59
CA GLY A 49 -10.48 -0.59 4.62
C GLY A 49 -9.69 0.59 4.04
N GLN A 50 -8.41 0.43 3.71
CA GLN A 50 -7.58 1.54 3.22
C GLN A 50 -7.78 1.80 1.71
N PRO A 51 -8.00 3.07 1.29
CA PRO A 51 -8.05 3.45 -0.12
C PRO A 51 -6.65 3.41 -0.75
N VAL A 52 -6.56 2.81 -1.93
CA VAL A 52 -5.34 2.64 -2.72
C VAL A 52 -5.64 2.91 -4.20
N LEU A 53 -4.63 3.42 -4.91
CA LEU A 53 -4.61 3.50 -6.36
C LEU A 53 -3.83 2.29 -6.87
N ILE A 54 -4.46 1.50 -7.74
CA ILE A 54 -3.85 0.34 -8.39
C ILE A 54 -3.42 0.76 -9.78
N LYS A 55 -2.15 0.49 -10.13
CA LYS A 55 -1.63 0.68 -11.48
C LYS A 55 -1.24 -0.68 -12.07
N SER A 56 -1.74 -0.96 -13.27
CA SER A 56 -1.31 -2.10 -14.08
C SER A 56 -0.03 -1.73 -14.84
N LYS A 57 0.81 -2.72 -15.14
CA LYS A 57 1.94 -2.56 -16.06
C LYS A 57 1.50 -2.06 -17.46
N ASP A 58 0.25 -2.31 -17.82
CA ASP A 58 -0.40 -1.89 -19.07
C ASP A 58 -0.79 -0.39 -19.10
N GLY A 59 -0.45 0.39 -18.06
CA GLY A 59 -0.80 1.81 -17.94
C GLY A 59 -2.22 2.07 -17.42
N SER A 60 -3.10 1.08 -17.44
CA SER A 60 -4.42 1.16 -16.79
C SER A 60 -4.31 1.39 -15.28
N GLU A 61 -4.98 2.41 -14.75
CA GLU A 61 -5.04 2.69 -13.30
C GLU A 61 -6.48 2.88 -12.78
N PHE A 62 -6.72 2.48 -11.52
CA PHE A 62 -8.04 2.62 -10.90
C PHE A 62 -7.99 2.75 -9.37
N ASN A 63 -8.92 3.52 -8.83
CA ASN A 63 -9.14 3.63 -7.39
C ASN A 63 -9.84 2.38 -6.85
N ALA A 64 -9.31 1.81 -5.77
CA ALA A 64 -9.94 0.73 -5.03
C ALA A 64 -9.71 0.86 -3.52
N VAL A 65 -10.47 0.10 -2.74
CA VAL A 65 -10.26 -0.05 -1.30
C VAL A 65 -9.82 -1.47 -1.02
N LEU A 66 -8.81 -1.67 -0.15
CA LEU A 66 -8.43 -3.00 0.34
C LEU A 66 -9.60 -3.63 1.10
N ALA A 67 -10.26 -4.61 0.49
CA ALA A 67 -11.42 -5.28 1.07
C ALA A 67 -10.98 -6.38 2.05
N SER A 68 -10.10 -7.28 1.59
CA SER A 68 -9.55 -8.38 2.39
C SER A 68 -8.11 -8.66 1.99
N ILE A 69 -7.31 -9.14 2.94
CA ILE A 69 -5.93 -9.57 2.72
C ILE A 69 -5.88 -11.05 3.15
N GLY A 70 -5.65 -11.94 2.18
CA GLY A 70 -5.41 -13.37 2.43
C GLY A 70 -3.92 -13.70 2.44
N ASN A 71 -3.53 -14.97 2.56
CA ASN A 71 -2.11 -15.33 2.73
C ASN A 71 -1.25 -15.05 1.47
N SER A 72 -1.79 -15.29 0.27
CA SER A 72 -1.05 -15.17 -1.00
C SER A 72 -1.74 -14.26 -2.02
N GLU A 73 -2.82 -13.60 -1.63
CA GLU A 73 -3.63 -12.74 -2.48
C GLU A 73 -4.32 -11.63 -1.67
N ILE A 74 -4.59 -10.51 -2.34
CA ILE A 74 -5.39 -9.41 -1.81
C ILE A 74 -6.66 -9.25 -2.64
N TRP A 75 -7.74 -8.90 -1.94
CA TRP A 75 -9.01 -8.53 -2.51
C TRP A 75 -9.22 -7.04 -2.36
N LEU A 76 -9.53 -6.40 -3.48
CA LEU A 76 -9.74 -4.97 -3.63
C LEU A 76 -11.17 -4.74 -4.09
N LYS A 77 -11.75 -3.62 -3.71
CA LYS A 77 -13.09 -3.20 -4.16
C LYS A 77 -12.97 -1.91 -4.95
N LYS A 78 -13.24 -1.93 -6.27
CA LYS A 78 -13.20 -0.74 -7.12
C LYS A 78 -14.15 0.33 -6.59
N THR A 79 -13.69 1.55 -6.41
CA THR A 79 -14.51 2.63 -5.86
C THR A 79 -15.60 3.07 -6.85
N THR A 80 -15.29 3.09 -8.15
CA THR A 80 -16.20 3.54 -9.22
C THR A 80 -17.42 2.65 -9.43
N ASP A 81 -17.26 1.33 -9.21
CA ASP A 81 -18.15 0.30 -9.75
C ASP A 81 -18.52 -0.77 -8.69
N ASN A 82 -18.01 -0.65 -7.47
CA ASN A 82 -18.07 -1.64 -6.37
C ASN A 82 -17.55 -3.07 -6.69
N SER A 83 -17.23 -3.39 -7.94
CA SER A 83 -16.69 -4.68 -8.37
C SER A 83 -15.45 -5.07 -7.58
N LYS A 84 -15.41 -6.35 -7.19
CA LYS A 84 -14.26 -6.98 -6.53
C LYS A 84 -13.16 -7.27 -7.55
N PHE A 85 -11.91 -6.99 -7.19
CA PHE A 85 -10.72 -7.26 -7.98
C PHE A 85 -9.71 -8.02 -7.12
N ARG A 86 -8.99 -8.97 -7.71
CA ARG A 86 -8.13 -9.92 -6.98
C ARG A 86 -6.72 -9.86 -7.54
N ILE A 87 -5.74 -9.66 -6.65
CA ILE A 87 -4.32 -9.61 -7.03
C ILE A 87 -3.54 -10.61 -6.19
N PHE A 88 -2.86 -11.55 -6.84
CA PHE A 88 -1.92 -12.45 -6.17
C PHE A 88 -0.65 -11.70 -5.76
N LEU A 89 -0.08 -12.07 -4.61
CA LEU A 89 1.18 -11.51 -4.11
C LEU A 89 2.31 -11.63 -5.15
N SER A 90 2.37 -12.75 -5.86
CA SER A 90 3.33 -13.00 -6.94
C SER A 90 3.17 -12.04 -8.14
N ASN A 91 1.99 -11.45 -8.36
CA ASN A 91 1.81 -10.41 -9.38
C ASN A 91 2.32 -9.04 -8.90
N LEU A 92 2.30 -8.78 -7.58
CA LEU A 92 2.91 -7.58 -6.98
C LEU A 92 4.43 -7.67 -7.04
N GLN A 93 5.01 -8.79 -6.57
CA GLN A 93 6.45 -9.06 -6.62
C GLN A 93 7.02 -8.97 -8.05
N LYS A 94 6.27 -9.44 -9.04
CA LYS A 94 6.62 -9.36 -10.48
C LYS A 94 6.34 -7.99 -11.13
N GLY A 95 5.83 -7.00 -10.40
CA GLY A 95 5.51 -5.69 -10.94
C GLY A 95 4.41 -5.66 -12.00
N LYS A 96 3.53 -6.66 -12.05
CA LYS A 96 2.36 -6.63 -12.94
C LYS A 96 1.32 -5.62 -12.48
N PHE A 97 1.21 -5.47 -11.16
CA PHE A 97 0.41 -4.43 -10.51
C PHE A 97 1.25 -3.76 -9.43
N THR A 98 1.04 -2.46 -9.25
CA THR A 98 1.65 -1.67 -8.18
C THR A 98 0.57 -0.98 -7.35
N LEU A 99 0.84 -0.81 -6.05
CA LEU A 99 -0.06 -0.10 -5.14
C LEU A 99 0.54 1.26 -4.77
N GLN A 100 -0.25 2.31 -4.98
CA GLN A 100 0.06 3.65 -4.50
C GLN A 100 -0.95 4.03 -3.42
N ARG A 101 -0.45 4.39 -2.23
CA ARG A 101 -1.29 4.88 -1.12
C ARG A 101 -1.84 6.26 -1.51
N ARG A 102 -3.17 6.43 -1.56
CA ARG A 102 -3.73 7.79 -1.61
C ARG A 102 -3.52 8.43 -0.23
N ALA A 103 -3.00 9.64 -0.20
CA ALA A 103 -3.23 10.51 0.94
C ALA A 103 -4.71 10.90 0.93
N SER A 104 -5.33 10.87 2.10
CA SER A 104 -6.64 11.47 2.38
C SER A 104 -6.48 12.96 2.61
#